data_AF-A0A3Q3JRH7-F1
#
_entry.id   AF-A0A3Q3JRH7-F1
#
_cell.length_a   1.000
_cell.length_b   1.000
_cell.length_c   1.000
_cell.angle_alpha   90.00
_cell.angle_beta   90.00
_cell.angle_gamma   90.00
#
_symmetry.space_group_name_H-M   'P 1'
#
loop_
_entity.id
_entity.type
_entity.pdbx_description
1 polymer ?
#
loop_
_entity_poly.entity_id
_entity_poly.type
_entity_poly.pdbx_seq_one_letter_code
_entity_poly.pdbx_strand_id
1 'polypeptide(L)'
;MLHFYTMYLNHMETMANRITFGTTSSPCRIAAEKMGREQLEEDADQKVRWDPDKLSQCPFDKSHQIRACRLPYHLIKCRKNHPKLAIELKTCPYNACHLVPKHELKNHVAACEDRVSVDKDDEGSVPRQQQVPVSTWVMPNMTEDWDQEADVNAAPFVWGRNTLLTPKLETRPENNLGPNVRPPNTLPWSEFKHP
;
A
#
# COMPACT_ATOMS: atom_id res chain seq x y z
N MET A 1 -25.56 18.73 -54.81
CA MET A 1 -24.83 19.74 -54.02
C MET A 1 -25.81 20.42 -53.06
N LEU A 2 -26.33 19.91 -51.94
CA LEU A 2 -25.92 18.94 -50.91
C LEU A 2 -24.62 19.24 -50.16
N HIS A 3 -24.16 20.50 -50.09
CA HIS A 3 -23.04 20.85 -49.20
C HIS A 3 -23.01 22.29 -48.63
N PHE A 4 -24.10 23.07 -48.66
CA PHE A 4 -24.04 24.47 -48.18
C PHE A 4 -25.33 24.98 -47.50
N TYR A 5 -26.02 24.17 -46.70
CA TYR A 5 -27.26 24.60 -46.01
C TYR A 5 -27.45 24.09 -44.58
N THR A 6 -26.40 24.10 -43.77
CA THR A 6 -26.57 24.18 -42.31
C THR A 6 -25.53 25.14 -41.78
N MET A 7 -25.89 26.42 -41.91
CA MET A 7 -25.51 27.45 -40.96
C MET A 7 -25.52 26.86 -39.54
N TYR A 8 -24.41 26.96 -38.83
CA TYR A 8 -24.23 28.06 -37.88
C TYR A 8 -25.25 27.97 -36.73
N LEU A 9 -24.75 27.73 -35.52
CA LEU A 9 -25.42 27.88 -34.22
C LEU A 9 -26.28 26.68 -33.74
N ASN A 10 -25.63 25.53 -33.56
CA ASN A 10 -25.86 24.79 -32.32
C ASN A 10 -25.33 25.63 -31.15
N HIS A 11 -25.97 25.43 -30.00
CA HIS A 11 -25.49 25.78 -28.67
C HIS A 11 -26.08 27.07 -28.07
N MET A 12 -27.36 26.92 -27.69
CA MET A 12 -27.96 27.58 -26.54
C MET A 12 -26.96 27.72 -25.39
N GLU A 13 -26.83 28.95 -24.93
CA GLU A 13 -26.16 29.35 -23.70
C GLU A 13 -26.77 28.59 -22.51
N THR A 14 -25.93 27.91 -21.73
CA THR A 14 -26.18 27.75 -20.29
C THR A 14 -24.85 27.76 -19.55
N MET A 15 -24.82 28.58 -18.51
CA MET A 15 -23.65 29.14 -17.86
C MET A 15 -22.94 28.10 -16.98
N ALA A 16 -21.67 27.84 -17.27
CA ALA A 16 -20.79 27.14 -16.33
C ALA A 16 -20.29 28.14 -15.27
N ASN A 17 -20.86 28.07 -14.07
CA ASN A 17 -20.35 28.75 -12.88
C ASN A 17 -18.98 28.18 -12.50
N ARG A 18 -17.92 28.81 -13.02
CA ARG A 18 -16.53 28.52 -12.69
C ARG A 18 -16.16 29.22 -11.39
N ILE A 19 -16.18 28.49 -10.28
CA ILE A 19 -15.64 28.95 -9.00
C ILE A 19 -14.10 28.94 -9.13
N THR A 20 -13.49 30.11 -9.06
CA THR A 20 -12.04 30.28 -9.06
C THR A 20 -11.52 30.25 -7.62
N PHE A 21 -10.53 29.40 -7.35
CA PHE A 21 -9.82 29.40 -6.07
C PHE A 21 -8.77 30.52 -6.11
N GLY A 22 -8.88 31.49 -5.21
CA GLY A 22 -7.98 32.63 -5.11
C GLY A 22 -6.60 32.23 -4.58
N THR A 23 -5.58 32.37 -5.40
CA THR A 23 -4.18 32.45 -4.95
C THR A 23 -3.85 33.90 -4.60
N THR A 24 -3.60 34.20 -3.32
CA THR A 24 -3.09 35.50 -2.91
C THR A 24 -1.57 35.50 -2.97
N SER A 25 -1.00 35.92 -4.10
CA SER A 25 0.38 36.43 -4.14
C SER A 25 0.35 37.90 -4.55
N SER A 26 0.84 38.77 -3.67
CA SER A 26 1.02 40.18 -3.99
C SER A 26 2.38 40.41 -4.66
N PRO A 27 2.49 41.40 -5.58
CA PRO A 27 3.67 41.60 -6.41
C PRO A 27 4.65 42.58 -5.75
N CYS A 28 5.94 42.25 -5.76
CA CYS A 28 7.00 43.26 -5.69
C CYS A 28 7.80 43.23 -6.97
N ARG A 29 8.04 44.44 -7.49
CA ARG A 29 8.38 44.76 -8.88
C ARG A 29 9.79 44.32 -9.26
N ILE A 30 9.93 44.01 -10.56
CA ILE A 30 11.15 43.68 -11.28
C ILE A 30 12.17 44.83 -11.22
N ALA A 31 13.44 44.51 -10.98
CA ALA A 31 14.56 45.18 -11.64
C ALA A 31 15.41 44.09 -12.32
N ALA A 32 15.62 44.28 -13.61
CA ALA A 32 16.17 43.32 -14.54
C ALA A 32 17.71 43.25 -14.49
N GLU A 33 18.18 42.03 -14.76
CA GLU A 33 19.40 41.67 -15.50
C GLU A 33 20.76 41.99 -14.89
N LYS A 34 21.54 40.91 -14.66
CA LYS A 34 22.77 40.65 -15.42
C LYS A 34 23.41 39.27 -15.11
N MET A 35 23.78 38.59 -16.20
CA MET A 35 24.87 37.62 -16.39
C MET A 35 24.75 36.20 -15.80
N GLY A 36 25.00 35.23 -16.68
CA GLY A 36 24.92 33.80 -16.39
C GLY A 36 25.99 33.30 -15.42
N ARG A 37 25.64 32.21 -14.74
CA ARG A 37 26.61 31.29 -14.16
C ARG A 37 26.02 29.89 -14.13
N GLU A 38 26.57 29.09 -15.02
CA GLU A 38 26.67 27.64 -14.97
C GLU A 38 27.10 27.15 -13.57
N GLN A 39 26.43 26.08 -13.10
CA GLN A 39 26.84 25.16 -12.04
C GLN A 39 27.06 25.73 -10.62
N LEU A 40 26.23 25.27 -9.67
CA LEU A 40 26.60 24.58 -8.42
C LEU A 40 25.39 24.64 -7.45
N GLU A 41 24.46 23.70 -7.62
CA GLU A 41 23.69 23.15 -6.50
C GLU A 41 24.15 21.69 -6.35
N GLU A 42 25.39 21.53 -5.91
CA GLU A 42 25.90 20.27 -5.38
C GLU A 42 25.56 20.20 -3.88
N ASP A 43 25.21 18.99 -3.46
CA ASP A 43 25.28 18.49 -2.09
C ASP A 43 24.12 18.84 -1.12
N ALA A 44 22.92 18.38 -1.46
CA ALA A 44 21.87 18.10 -0.48
C ALA A 44 21.47 16.63 -0.54
N ASP A 45 22.13 15.80 0.27
CA ASP A 45 21.62 14.52 0.78
C ASP A 45 20.81 13.70 -0.24
N GLN A 46 21.46 13.19 -1.29
CA GLN A 46 20.85 12.27 -2.25
C GLN A 46 20.66 10.88 -1.63
N LYS A 47 20.08 10.83 -0.43
CA LYS A 47 19.34 9.66 0.04
C LYS A 47 18.24 9.46 -0.99
N VAL A 48 18.46 8.58 -1.97
CA VAL A 48 17.46 8.19 -2.96
C VAL A 48 16.19 7.84 -2.18
N ARG A 49 15.25 8.78 -2.16
CA ARG A 49 13.99 8.64 -1.46
C ARG A 49 13.23 7.62 -2.28
N TRP A 50 13.28 6.37 -1.84
CA TRP A 50 12.48 5.29 -2.41
C TRP A 50 11.04 5.79 -2.50
N ASP A 51 10.57 6.01 -3.72
CA ASP A 51 9.22 6.51 -3.98
C ASP A 51 8.27 5.32 -4.08
N PRO A 52 7.40 5.09 -3.07
CA PRO A 52 6.49 3.95 -3.06
C PRO A 52 5.43 4.02 -4.17
N ASP A 53 5.12 5.21 -4.67
CA ASP A 53 4.11 5.42 -5.71
C ASP A 53 4.68 5.38 -7.14
N LYS A 54 6.02 5.31 -7.28
CA LYS A 54 6.68 5.14 -8.57
C LYS A 54 6.13 3.91 -9.30
N LEU A 55 5.69 4.11 -10.54
CA LEU A 55 5.19 3.04 -11.39
C LEU A 55 6.34 2.23 -11.98
N SER A 56 6.18 0.91 -11.97
CA SER A 56 7.10 -0.09 -12.49
C SER A 56 6.33 -1.07 -13.38
N GLN A 57 6.96 -1.54 -14.45
CA GLN A 57 6.33 -2.46 -15.39
C GLN A 57 6.39 -3.89 -14.85
N CYS A 58 5.32 -4.67 -15.04
CA CYS A 58 5.32 -6.09 -14.65
C CYS A 58 6.19 -6.92 -15.60
N PRO A 59 7.07 -7.81 -15.09
CA PRO A 59 7.87 -8.70 -15.93
C PRO A 59 7.07 -9.79 -16.67
N PHE A 60 5.88 -10.15 -16.17
CA PHE A 60 5.01 -11.15 -16.82
C PHE A 60 4.16 -10.56 -17.94
N ASP A 61 3.82 -9.27 -17.86
CA ASP A 61 2.96 -8.59 -18.83
C ASP A 61 3.34 -7.10 -18.92
N LYS A 62 3.73 -6.70 -20.13
CA LYS A 62 4.15 -5.34 -20.44
C LYS A 62 3.03 -4.30 -20.33
N SER A 63 1.77 -4.73 -20.40
CA SER A 63 0.61 -3.84 -20.28
C SER A 63 0.38 -3.35 -18.84
N HIS A 64 0.92 -4.05 -17.84
CA HIS A 64 0.75 -3.69 -16.43
C HIS A 64 1.80 -2.68 -15.97
N GLN A 65 1.33 -1.52 -15.51
CA GLN A 65 2.11 -0.55 -14.74
C GLN A 65 1.62 -0.54 -13.29
N ILE A 66 2.51 -0.91 -12.36
CA ILE A 66 2.18 -1.16 -10.95
C ILE A 66 3.08 -0.31 -10.07
N ARG A 67 2.51 0.30 -9.03
CA ARG A 67 3.28 1.04 -8.02
C ARG A 67 4.29 0.12 -7.33
N ALA A 68 5.47 0.64 -7.04
CA ALA A 68 6.56 -0.11 -6.41
C ALA A 68 6.11 -0.82 -5.13
N CYS A 69 5.35 -0.15 -4.26
CA CYS A 69 4.82 -0.74 -3.03
C CYS A 69 3.82 -1.89 -3.24
N ARG A 70 3.17 -1.99 -4.42
CA ARG A 70 2.19 -3.03 -4.75
C ARG A 70 2.77 -4.13 -5.63
N LEU A 71 3.95 -3.93 -6.20
CA LEU A 71 4.57 -4.87 -7.13
C LEU A 71 4.74 -6.27 -6.53
N PRO A 72 5.24 -6.48 -5.29
CA PRO A 72 5.41 -7.83 -4.73
C PRO A 72 4.09 -8.63 -4.72
N TYR A 73 3.00 -8.00 -4.28
CA TYR A 73 1.67 -8.62 -4.24
C TYR A 73 1.12 -8.88 -5.64
N HIS A 74 1.36 -7.97 -6.58
CA HIS A 74 0.97 -8.14 -7.96
C HIS A 74 1.68 -9.34 -8.59
N LEU A 75 3.00 -9.50 -8.39
CA LEU A 75 3.78 -10.60 -8.96
C LEU A 75 3.24 -11.97 -8.52
N ILE A 76 2.83 -12.13 -7.26
CA ILE A 76 2.26 -13.40 -6.75
C ILE A 76 0.98 -13.78 -7.52
N LYS A 77 0.11 -12.81 -7.80
CA LYS A 77 -1.15 -13.04 -8.51
C LYS A 77 -0.91 -13.22 -10.01
N CYS A 78 -0.15 -12.33 -10.62
CA CYS A 78 0.13 -12.32 -12.05
C CYS A 78 0.88 -13.59 -12.48
N ARG A 79 1.79 -14.10 -11.65
CA ARG A 79 2.49 -15.38 -11.90
C ARG A 79 1.54 -16.55 -12.16
N LYS A 80 0.37 -16.60 -11.50
CA LYS A 80 -0.62 -17.67 -11.69
C LYS A 80 -1.26 -17.63 -13.08
N ASN A 81 -1.38 -16.43 -13.66
CA ASN A 81 -1.99 -16.23 -14.98
C ASN A 81 -1.00 -16.44 -16.13
N HIS A 82 0.31 -16.38 -15.86
CA HIS A 82 1.37 -16.54 -16.86
C HIS A 82 2.30 -17.74 -16.53
N PRO A 83 1.79 -18.99 -16.58
CA PRO A 83 2.54 -20.16 -16.14
C PRO A 83 3.81 -20.44 -16.97
N LYS A 84 3.81 -20.10 -18.26
CA LYS A 84 4.98 -20.29 -19.14
C LYS A 84 6.16 -19.43 -18.67
N LEU A 85 5.93 -18.13 -18.50
CA LEU A 85 6.94 -17.19 -17.99
C LEU A 85 7.31 -17.48 -16.53
N ALA A 86 6.35 -17.95 -15.72
CA ALA A 86 6.61 -18.35 -14.34
C ALA A 86 7.60 -19.52 -14.21
N ILE A 87 7.70 -20.37 -15.24
CA ILE A 87 8.69 -21.44 -15.29
C ILE A 87 10.06 -20.88 -15.67
N GLU A 88 10.13 -19.87 -16.53
CA GLU A 88 11.39 -19.32 -17.05
C GLU A 88 12.06 -18.33 -16.07
N LEU A 89 11.24 -17.55 -15.37
CA LEU A 89 11.68 -16.52 -14.43
C LEU A 89 11.78 -17.06 -13.00
N LYS A 90 12.80 -16.60 -12.28
CA LYS A 90 13.05 -16.89 -10.87
C LYS A 90 13.22 -15.59 -10.09
N THR A 91 12.78 -15.62 -8.84
CA THR A 91 12.90 -14.49 -7.93
C THR A 91 14.31 -14.41 -7.35
N CYS A 92 14.87 -13.20 -7.27
CA CYS A 92 16.14 -12.95 -6.58
C CYS A 92 16.01 -13.23 -5.07
N PRO A 93 17.04 -13.80 -4.43
CA PRO A 93 17.04 -13.99 -2.97
C PRO A 93 17.11 -12.68 -2.17
N TYR A 94 17.63 -11.60 -2.74
CA TYR A 94 17.81 -10.31 -2.04
C TYR A 94 16.64 -9.35 -2.24
N ASN A 95 15.95 -9.42 -3.37
CA ASN A 95 14.80 -8.57 -3.67
C ASN A 95 13.68 -9.34 -4.37
N ALA A 96 12.51 -9.42 -3.72
CA ALA A 96 11.36 -10.15 -4.24
C ALA A 96 10.75 -9.55 -5.52
N CYS A 97 11.08 -8.29 -5.84
CA CYS A 97 10.67 -7.63 -7.08
C CYS A 97 11.54 -8.01 -8.28
N HIS A 98 12.76 -8.49 -8.06
CA HIS A 98 13.65 -8.91 -9.14
C HIS A 98 13.24 -10.30 -9.66
N LEU A 99 12.73 -10.33 -10.89
CA LEU A 99 12.44 -11.55 -11.65
C LEU A 99 13.46 -11.68 -12.78
N VAL A 100 14.25 -12.75 -12.71
CA VAL A 100 15.40 -12.98 -13.59
C VAL A 100 15.27 -14.34 -14.27
N PRO A 101 15.64 -14.49 -15.55
CA PRO A 101 15.69 -15.80 -16.19
C PRO A 101 16.55 -16.80 -15.42
N LYS A 102 16.13 -18.06 -15.36
CA LYS A 102 16.82 -19.14 -14.62
C LYS A 102 18.32 -19.22 -14.89
N HIS A 103 18.74 -19.03 -16.14
CA HIS A 103 20.13 -19.15 -16.56
C HIS A 103 20.99 -17.95 -16.13
N GLU A 104 20.39 -16.75 -15.98
CA GLU A 104 21.07 -15.52 -15.59
C GLU A 104 21.08 -15.30 -14.08
N LEU A 105 20.25 -16.04 -13.34
CA LEU A 105 20.09 -15.87 -11.89
C LEU A 105 21.42 -15.91 -11.13
N LYS A 106 22.36 -16.78 -11.50
CA LYS A 106 23.67 -16.87 -10.85
C LYS A 106 24.49 -15.58 -11.00
N ASN A 107 24.49 -15.02 -12.20
CA ASN A 107 25.20 -13.78 -12.50
C ASN A 107 24.52 -12.60 -11.81
N HIS A 108 23.18 -12.56 -11.83
CA HIS A 108 22.41 -11.56 -11.10
C HIS A 108 22.70 -11.58 -9.60
N VAL A 109 22.70 -12.75 -8.95
CA VAL A 109 22.99 -12.86 -7.51
C VAL A 109 24.38 -12.34 -7.17
N ALA A 110 25.37 -12.53 -8.05
CA ALA A 110 26.72 -12.02 -7.82
C ALA A 110 26.79 -10.48 -7.87
N ALA A 111 26.01 -9.86 -8.77
CA ALA A 111 26.06 -8.43 -9.09
C ALA A 111 24.80 -7.63 -8.65
N CYS A 112 23.94 -8.22 -7.82
CA CYS A 112 22.68 -7.59 -7.43
C CYS A 112 22.93 -6.35 -6.56
N GLU A 113 22.30 -5.23 -6.90
CA GLU A 113 22.42 -3.96 -6.16
C GLU A 113 21.93 -4.10 -4.70
N ASP A 114 20.87 -4.88 -4.48
CA ASP A 114 20.32 -5.15 -3.14
C ASP A 114 21.13 -6.20 -2.35
N ARG A 115 22.25 -6.70 -2.90
CA ARG A 115 23.13 -7.62 -2.17
C ARG A 115 23.92 -6.81 -1.15
N VAL A 116 23.41 -6.75 0.08
CA VAL A 116 24.16 -6.20 1.21
C VAL A 116 25.35 -7.13 1.48
N SER A 117 26.58 -6.63 1.27
CA SER A 117 27.78 -7.32 1.74
C SER A 117 27.76 -7.31 3.26
N VAL A 118 27.62 -8.50 3.85
CA VAL A 118 27.98 -8.66 5.26
C VAL A 118 29.50 -8.66 5.25
N ASP A 119 30.11 -7.49 5.48
CA ASP A 119 31.56 -7.34 5.48
C ASP A 119 32.16 -8.37 6.44
N LYS A 120 33.12 -9.12 5.91
CA LYS A 120 33.94 -10.06 6.69
C LYS A 120 35.01 -9.28 7.43
N ASP A 121 34.60 -8.48 8.40
CA ASP A 121 35.54 -7.95 9.38
C ASP A 121 35.89 -9.06 10.37
N ASP A 122 36.72 -10.02 9.95
CA ASP A 122 37.69 -10.68 10.83
C ASP A 122 38.67 -11.54 10.02
N GLU A 123 39.76 -10.91 9.56
CA GLU A 123 40.97 -11.61 9.14
C GLU A 123 41.64 -12.21 10.39
N GLY A 124 41.13 -13.35 10.88
CA GLY A 124 41.75 -14.01 12.03
C GLY A 124 40.97 -15.04 12.83
N SER A 125 39.68 -15.30 12.56
CA SER A 125 38.94 -16.29 13.34
C SER A 125 38.21 -17.35 12.50
N VAL A 126 38.50 -18.61 12.85
CA VAL A 126 37.79 -19.87 12.56
C VAL A 126 36.35 -19.69 12.06
N PRO A 127 35.82 -20.59 11.19
CA PRO A 127 34.43 -20.50 10.76
C PRO A 127 33.53 -20.49 12.00
N ARG A 128 33.00 -19.31 12.34
CA ARG A 128 31.85 -19.21 13.24
C ARG A 128 30.73 -19.91 12.48
N GLN A 129 30.61 -21.22 12.70
CA GLN A 129 29.30 -21.79 12.93
C GLN A 129 28.63 -20.77 13.84
N GLN A 130 27.65 -20.03 13.33
CA GLN A 130 26.85 -19.15 14.17
C GLN A 130 26.25 -20.09 15.22
N GLN A 131 26.91 -20.18 16.37
CA GLN A 131 26.44 -20.93 17.51
C GLN A 131 25.27 -20.09 17.98
N VAL A 132 24.11 -20.32 17.36
CA VAL A 132 22.85 -19.77 17.84
C VAL A 132 22.75 -20.34 19.25
N PRO A 133 22.85 -19.51 20.30
CA PRO A 133 22.78 -20.02 21.65
C PRO A 133 21.47 -20.79 21.78
N VAL A 134 21.54 -22.00 22.32
CA VAL A 134 20.34 -22.78 22.61
C VAL A 134 19.44 -21.89 23.46
N SER A 135 18.24 -21.63 22.95
CA SER A 135 17.27 -20.78 23.64
C SER A 135 17.06 -21.32 25.04
N THR A 136 17.41 -20.51 26.04
CA THR A 136 17.13 -20.78 27.46
C THR A 136 15.69 -20.39 27.82
N TRP A 137 14.88 -20.00 26.83
CA TRP A 137 13.50 -19.60 27.05
C TRP A 137 12.70 -20.80 27.58
N VAL A 138 12.28 -20.68 28.84
CA VAL A 138 11.30 -21.57 29.45
C VAL A 138 9.95 -20.90 29.30
N MET A 139 8.94 -21.67 28.90
CA MET A 139 7.56 -21.20 28.87
C MET A 139 7.21 -20.60 30.24
N PRO A 140 6.89 -19.29 30.32
CA PRO A 140 6.44 -18.69 31.57
C PRO A 140 5.24 -19.47 32.09
N ASN A 141 5.09 -19.50 33.41
CA ASN A 141 3.92 -20.12 34.02
C ASN A 141 2.63 -19.47 33.48
N MET A 142 1.87 -20.20 32.67
CA MET A 142 0.60 -19.79 32.05
C MET A 142 -0.59 -19.92 33.03
N THR A 143 -0.39 -19.64 34.33
CA THR A 143 -1.50 -19.69 35.31
C THR A 143 -2.38 -18.43 35.23
N GLU A 144 -1.92 -17.37 34.58
CA GLU A 144 -2.69 -16.15 34.38
C GLU A 144 -3.71 -16.34 33.26
N ASP A 145 -4.94 -16.63 33.66
CA ASP A 145 -6.08 -16.87 32.81
C ASP A 145 -6.86 -15.56 32.63
N TRP A 146 -6.70 -14.92 31.47
CA TRP A 146 -7.41 -13.69 31.13
C TRP A 146 -8.94 -13.88 31.06
N ASP A 147 -9.43 -15.12 30.98
CA ASP A 147 -10.87 -15.42 31.04
C ASP A 147 -11.43 -15.33 32.47
N GLN A 148 -10.60 -15.34 33.51
CA GLN A 148 -11.04 -15.16 34.90
C GLN A 148 -11.36 -13.70 35.24
N GLU A 149 -10.80 -12.73 34.50
CA GLU A 149 -11.11 -11.31 34.68
C GLU A 149 -12.44 -10.90 34.06
N ALA A 150 -13.06 -11.79 33.29
CA ALA A 150 -14.41 -11.56 32.78
C ALA A 150 -15.41 -11.64 33.94
N ASP A 151 -15.97 -10.49 34.33
CA ASP A 151 -17.13 -10.45 35.22
C ASP A 151 -18.31 -11.13 34.51
N VAL A 152 -18.57 -12.39 34.88
CA VAL A 152 -19.72 -13.20 34.41
C VAL A 152 -21.06 -12.53 34.70
N ASN A 153 -21.07 -11.52 35.57
CA ASN A 153 -22.25 -10.76 35.97
C ASN A 153 -22.27 -9.33 35.39
N ALA A 154 -21.34 -9.00 34.47
CA ALA A 154 -21.32 -7.72 33.79
C ALA A 154 -22.63 -7.50 33.01
N ALA A 155 -23.22 -6.31 33.17
CA ALA A 155 -24.40 -5.94 32.40
C ALA A 155 -24.07 -6.01 30.90
N PRO A 156 -24.92 -6.64 30.07
CA PRO A 156 -24.66 -6.76 28.64
C PRO A 156 -24.49 -5.38 28.03
N PHE A 157 -23.35 -5.16 27.38
CA PHE A 157 -23.12 -3.92 26.65
C PHE A 157 -24.13 -3.86 25.50
N VAL A 158 -24.97 -2.83 25.48
CA VAL A 158 -25.92 -2.61 24.38
C VAL A 158 -25.36 -1.47 23.54
N TRP A 159 -24.87 -1.82 22.34
CA TRP A 159 -24.40 -0.84 21.38
C TRP A 159 -25.51 0.17 21.05
N GLY A 160 -25.24 1.47 21.28
CA GLY A 160 -26.17 2.56 20.98
C GLY A 160 -27.15 2.96 22.09
N ARG A 161 -26.98 2.46 23.33
CA ARG A 161 -27.80 2.91 24.49
C ARG A 161 -27.00 3.89 25.36
N ASN A 162 -27.37 5.17 25.32
CA ASN A 162 -26.79 6.21 26.18
C ASN A 162 -27.47 6.18 27.54
N THR A 163 -26.74 5.93 28.63
CA THR A 163 -27.27 5.81 30.01
C THR A 163 -27.67 7.14 30.65
N LEU A 164 -27.49 8.28 29.97
CA LEU A 164 -27.74 9.63 30.51
C LEU A 164 -28.79 10.43 29.73
N LEU A 165 -29.86 9.81 29.23
CA LEU A 165 -30.93 10.56 28.57
C LEU A 165 -32.31 10.08 29.05
N THR A 166 -32.91 10.85 29.96
CA THR A 166 -34.37 11.01 30.03
C THR A 166 -34.94 11.26 28.63
N PRO A 167 -36.14 10.76 28.30
CA PRO A 167 -36.64 10.77 26.92
C PRO A 167 -36.99 12.19 26.48
N LYS A 168 -36.01 12.91 25.92
CA LYS A 168 -36.26 14.07 25.08
C LYS A 168 -36.50 13.54 23.68
N LEU A 169 -37.74 13.74 23.22
CA LEU A 169 -38.21 13.38 21.90
C LEU A 169 -37.45 14.25 20.88
N GLU A 170 -36.29 13.78 20.44
CA GLU A 170 -35.52 14.40 19.36
C GLU A 170 -35.41 13.40 18.21
N THR A 171 -35.99 13.82 17.09
CA THR A 171 -36.06 13.13 15.82
C THR A 171 -34.68 12.65 15.36
N ARG A 172 -34.58 11.33 15.19
CA ARG A 172 -33.42 10.60 14.64
C ARG A 172 -33.07 11.09 13.22
N PRO A 173 -31.78 11.30 12.88
CA PRO A 173 -31.36 11.46 11.49
C PRO A 173 -31.47 10.12 10.76
N GLU A 174 -32.13 10.12 9.61
CA GLU A 174 -32.31 8.95 8.75
C GLU A 174 -30.97 8.53 8.14
N ASN A 175 -30.55 7.31 8.45
CA ASN A 175 -29.47 6.59 7.78
C ASN A 175 -30.00 6.02 6.47
N ASN A 176 -29.44 6.49 5.35
CA ASN A 176 -29.81 6.13 3.97
C ASN A 176 -29.37 4.69 3.59
N LEU A 177 -29.82 3.69 4.33
CA LEU A 177 -29.69 2.29 3.93
C LEU A 177 -31.05 1.82 3.41
N GLY A 178 -31.11 1.45 2.14
CA GLY A 178 -32.34 0.97 1.50
C GLY A 178 -32.89 -0.31 2.17
N PRO A 179 -34.19 -0.62 1.97
CA PRO A 179 -34.91 -1.68 2.72
C PRO A 179 -34.39 -3.11 2.56
N ASN A 180 -33.37 -3.34 1.72
CA ASN A 180 -32.92 -4.65 1.27
C ASN A 180 -31.64 -5.15 1.97
N VAL A 181 -31.12 -4.44 2.97
CA VAL A 181 -29.96 -4.91 3.74
C VAL A 181 -30.45 -5.74 4.92
N ARG A 182 -30.59 -7.05 4.72
CA ARG A 182 -30.77 -8.01 5.83
C ARG A 182 -29.41 -8.63 6.19
N PRO A 183 -29.03 -8.70 7.47
CA PRO A 183 -27.91 -9.52 7.86
C PRO A 183 -28.20 -11.00 7.53
N PRO A 184 -27.21 -11.78 7.09
CA PRO A 184 -27.39 -13.21 6.85
C PRO A 184 -27.89 -13.91 8.13
N ASN A 185 -28.91 -14.76 7.99
CA ASN A 185 -29.59 -15.43 9.11
C ASN A 185 -28.78 -16.61 9.71
N THR A 186 -27.57 -16.85 9.22
CA THR A 186 -26.69 -17.90 9.73
C THR A 186 -25.26 -17.39 9.85
N LEU A 187 -24.71 -17.49 11.05
CA LEU A 187 -23.29 -17.26 11.27
C LEU A 187 -22.52 -18.54 10.84
N PRO A 188 -21.38 -18.42 10.15
CA PRO A 188 -20.66 -19.56 9.57
C PRO A 188 -20.01 -20.51 10.60
N TRP A 189 -20.14 -20.25 11.90
CA TRP A 189 -19.44 -20.97 12.96
C TRP A 189 -20.32 -21.96 13.73
N SER A 190 -21.57 -22.19 13.28
CA SER A 190 -22.60 -22.94 14.02
C SER A 190 -22.38 -24.46 14.07
N GLU A 191 -21.34 -25.01 13.44
CA GLU A 191 -21.16 -26.47 13.26
C GLU A 191 -20.12 -27.12 14.18
N PHE A 192 -19.52 -26.41 15.13
CA PHE A 192 -18.64 -27.05 16.12
C PHE A 192 -19.46 -27.72 17.23
N LYS A 193 -19.93 -28.94 16.97
CA LYS A 193 -20.25 -29.89 18.05
C LYS A 193 -18.93 -30.38 18.65
N HIS A 194 -18.65 -29.95 19.88
CA HIS A 194 -17.56 -30.51 20.68
C HIS A 194 -17.91 -31.95 21.14
N PRO A 195 -16.91 -32.84 21.26
CA PRO A 195 -17.06 -34.22 21.74
C PRO A 195 -17.38 -34.32 23.24
#